data_AF-A0A8S0FP94-F1
#
_entry.id   AF-A0A8S0FP94-F1
#
_cell.length_a   1.000
_cell.length_b   1.000
_cell.length_c   1.000
_cell.angle_alpha   90.00
_cell.angle_beta   90.00
_cell.angle_gamma   90.00
#
_symmetry.space_group_name_H-M   'P 1'
#
loop_
_entity.id
_entity.type
_entity.pdbx_description
1 polymer ?
#
loop_
_entity_poly.entity_id
_entity_poly.type
_entity_poly.pdbx_seq_one_letter_code
_entity_poly.pdbx_strand_id
1 'polypeptide(L)'
;MPSRSLSVSRIRWKKWRRWRVSKSEECWFARHLLACFYYNKRSYGKAIALWQRCVEMSPEFADGWRGLAIHAWNKQHDYELAARYLDNAYQLAPQDARLQFSNGICWIS
;
A
#
# COMPACT_ATOMS: atom_id res chain seq x y z
N MET A 1 -38.75 23.11 -23.86
CA MET A 1 -37.32 22.73 -24.06
C MET A 1 -36.62 22.61 -22.70
N PRO A 2 -36.52 21.44 -22.04
CA PRO A 2 -35.71 21.32 -20.83
C PRO A 2 -34.46 20.46 -21.09
N SER A 3 -33.29 21.07 -21.22
CA SER A 3 -32.01 20.36 -21.43
C SER A 3 -30.90 20.83 -20.48
N ARG A 4 -31.22 21.07 -19.19
CA ARG A 4 -30.21 21.42 -18.16
C ARG A 4 -30.23 20.59 -16.86
N SER A 5 -31.20 19.70 -16.64
CA SER A 5 -31.34 18.96 -15.37
C SER A 5 -30.52 17.67 -15.25
N LEU A 6 -30.06 17.11 -16.38
CA LEU A 6 -29.32 15.83 -16.41
C LEU A 6 -27.83 15.97 -16.05
N SER A 7 -27.26 17.18 -16.10
CA SER A 7 -25.83 17.41 -15.85
C SER A 7 -25.49 17.51 -14.36
N VAL A 8 -26.28 18.26 -13.59
CA VAL A 8 -26.06 18.49 -12.15
C VAL A 8 -26.24 17.20 -11.34
N SER A 9 -27.27 16.42 -11.68
CA SER A 9 -27.50 15.09 -11.12
C SER A 9 -26.30 14.19 -11.41
N ARG A 10 -25.83 14.11 -12.66
CA ARG A 10 -24.65 13.30 -13.04
C ARG A 10 -23.36 13.70 -12.30
N ILE A 11 -23.14 14.99 -12.03
CA ILE A 11 -22.01 15.49 -11.24
C ILE A 11 -22.13 15.07 -9.77
N ARG A 12 -23.32 15.21 -9.18
CA ARG A 12 -23.60 14.74 -7.81
C ARG A 12 -23.41 13.23 -7.67
N TRP A 13 -23.86 12.45 -8.66
CA TRP A 13 -23.64 11.00 -8.74
C TRP A 13 -22.15 10.62 -8.91
N LYS A 14 -21.36 11.39 -9.67
CA LYS A 14 -19.90 11.21 -9.77
C LYS A 14 -19.19 11.53 -8.45
N LYS A 15 -19.57 12.63 -7.78
CA LYS A 15 -19.02 13.04 -6.47
C LYS A 15 -19.37 12.01 -5.38
N TRP A 16 -20.59 11.48 -5.38
CA TRP A 16 -21.03 10.39 -4.50
C TRP A 16 -20.27 9.08 -4.76
N ARG A 17 -20.03 8.71 -6.02
CA ARG A 17 -19.19 7.55 -6.35
C ARG A 17 -17.76 7.72 -5.84
N ARG A 18 -17.15 8.88 -6.10
CA ARG A 18 -15.79 9.19 -5.63
C ARG A 18 -15.70 9.16 -4.10
N TRP A 19 -16.72 9.66 -3.40
CA TRP A 19 -16.81 9.61 -1.94
C TRP A 19 -16.98 8.18 -1.38
N ARG A 20 -17.68 7.30 -2.11
CA ARG A 20 -17.82 5.89 -1.73
C ARG A 20 -16.55 5.07 -2.00
N VAL A 21 -15.88 5.37 -3.12
CA VAL A 21 -14.60 4.75 -3.50
C VAL A 21 -13.49 5.19 -2.54
N SER A 22 -13.43 6.46 -2.15
CA SER A 22 -12.45 6.94 -1.15
C SER A 22 -12.63 6.26 0.21
N LYS A 23 -13.88 6.00 0.63
CA LYS A 23 -14.15 5.23 1.85
C LYS A 23 -13.74 3.76 1.77
N SER A 24 -13.57 3.24 0.55
CA SER A 24 -13.13 1.85 0.31
C SER A 24 -11.59 1.73 0.30
N GLU A 25 -10.88 2.80 -0.07
CA GLU A 25 -9.41 2.90 0.01
C GLU A 25 -8.88 2.91 1.47
N GLU A 26 -9.70 3.37 2.42
CA GLU A 26 -9.31 3.46 3.85
C GLU A 26 -9.05 2.10 4.53
N CYS A 27 -9.50 0.99 3.94
CA CYS A 27 -9.36 -0.33 4.57
C CYS A 27 -7.92 -0.87 4.53
N TRP A 28 -7.21 -0.75 3.40
CA TRP A 28 -5.82 -1.21 3.33
C TRP A 28 -4.86 -0.23 4.01
N PHE A 29 -5.14 1.08 3.95
CA PHE A 29 -4.30 2.10 4.58
C PHE A 29 -4.35 2.00 6.10
N ALA A 30 -5.54 1.88 6.68
CA ALA A 30 -5.71 1.70 8.13
C ALA A 30 -5.03 0.41 8.62
N ARG A 31 -5.10 -0.69 7.84
CA ARG A 31 -4.41 -1.94 8.17
C ARG A 31 -2.90 -1.80 8.09
N HIS A 32 -2.36 -1.03 7.15
CA HIS A 32 -0.93 -0.74 7.08
C HIS A 32 -0.45 0.03 8.32
N LEU A 33 -1.18 1.07 8.73
CA LEU A 33 -0.84 1.80 9.95
C LEU A 33 -0.89 0.89 11.19
N LEU A 34 -1.89 0.02 11.27
CA LEU A 34 -2.00 -0.96 12.34
C LEU A 34 -0.86 -2.00 12.31
N ALA A 35 -0.43 -2.42 11.12
CA ALA A 35 0.70 -3.31 10.94
C ALA A 35 1.99 -2.64 11.46
N CYS A 36 2.25 -1.38 11.09
CA CYS A 36 3.37 -0.59 11.61
C CYS A 36 3.33 -0.49 13.14
N PHE A 37 2.15 -0.27 13.72
CA PHE A 37 1.97 -0.26 15.18
C PHE A 37 2.34 -1.61 15.82
N TYR A 38 1.84 -2.73 15.29
CA TYR A 38 2.18 -4.06 15.80
C TYR A 38 3.66 -4.41 15.60
N TYR A 39 4.26 -3.96 14.50
CA TYR A 39 5.67 -4.15 14.22
C TYR A 39 6.55 -3.42 15.25
N ASN A 40 6.19 -2.18 15.60
CA ASN A 40 6.84 -1.42 16.68
C ASN A 40 6.68 -2.09 18.05
N LYS A 41 5.53 -2.74 18.30
CA LYS A 41 5.29 -3.56 19.50
C LYS A 41 5.96 -4.94 19.44
N ARG A 42 6.80 -5.20 18.42
CA ARG A 42 7.49 -6.49 18.18
C ARG A 42 6.54 -7.68 17.98
N SER A 43 5.27 -7.43 17.70
CA SER A 43 4.29 -8.45 17.36
C SER A 43 4.34 -8.72 15.86
N TYR A 44 5.45 -9.31 15.40
CA TYR A 44 5.76 -9.43 13.98
C TYR A 44 4.73 -10.26 13.21
N GLY A 45 4.26 -11.38 13.78
CA GLY A 45 3.23 -12.22 13.13
C GLY A 45 1.95 -11.47 12.79
N LYS A 46 1.47 -10.60 13.70
CA LYS A 46 0.28 -9.76 13.46
C LYS A 46 0.55 -8.70 12.39
N ALA A 47 1.73 -8.08 12.42
CA ALA A 47 2.11 -7.06 11.44
C ALA A 47 2.17 -7.64 10.01
N ILE A 48 2.81 -8.80 9.84
CA ILE A 48 2.94 -9.46 8.54
C ILE A 48 1.57 -9.85 7.99
N ALA A 49 0.72 -10.46 8.83
CA ALA A 49 -0.63 -10.84 8.40
C ALA A 49 -1.43 -9.63 7.90
N LEU A 50 -1.28 -8.47 8.57
CA LEU A 50 -1.93 -7.24 8.13
C LEU A 50 -1.36 -6.70 6.82
N TRP A 51 -0.03 -6.70 6.65
CA TRP A 51 0.59 -6.29 5.38
C TRP A 51 0.27 -7.24 4.22
N GLN A 52 0.19 -8.56 4.47
CA GLN A 52 -0.28 -9.55 3.49
C GLN A 52 -1.72 -9.23 3.06
N ARG A 53 -2.62 -8.96 4.00
CA ARG A 53 -3.98 -8.51 3.66
C ARG A 53 -4.00 -7.17 2.91
N CYS A 54 -3.08 -6.24 3.19
CA CYS A 54 -2.98 -5.00 2.43
C CYS A 54 -2.69 -5.28 0.95
N VAL A 55 -1.70 -6.12 0.65
CA VAL A 55 -1.31 -6.42 -0.73
C VAL A 55 -2.32 -7.33 -1.44
N GLU A 56 -3.06 -8.17 -0.72
CA GLU A 56 -4.16 -8.95 -1.28
C GLU A 56 -5.36 -8.08 -1.69
N MET A 57 -5.71 -7.09 -0.85
CA MET A 57 -6.84 -6.20 -1.15
C MET A 57 -6.48 -5.10 -2.15
N SER A 58 -5.25 -4.61 -2.11
CA SER A 58 -4.72 -3.59 -3.00
C SER A 58 -3.29 -3.95 -3.39
N PRO A 59 -3.12 -4.75 -4.45
CA PRO A 59 -1.80 -5.09 -4.97
C PRO A 59 -1.01 -3.86 -5.42
N GLU A 60 -1.69 -2.74 -5.71
CA GLU A 60 -1.07 -1.48 -6.14
C GLU A 60 -0.54 -0.64 -4.96
N PHE A 61 -0.79 -1.07 -3.72
CA PHE A 61 -0.36 -0.33 -2.54
C PHE A 61 1.10 -0.62 -2.16
N ALA A 62 2.01 0.22 -2.67
CA ALA A 62 3.45 0.07 -2.51
C ALA A 62 3.95 -0.04 -1.05
N ASP A 63 3.35 0.70 -0.10
CA ASP A 63 3.77 0.66 1.30
C ASP A 63 3.46 -0.69 1.98
N GLY A 64 2.49 -1.46 1.48
CA GLY A 64 2.22 -2.83 1.92
C GLY A 64 3.38 -3.77 1.57
N TRP A 65 3.82 -3.72 0.31
CA TRP A 65 4.97 -4.48 -0.19
C TRP A 65 6.27 -4.08 0.52
N ARG A 66 6.49 -2.79 0.74
CA ARG A 66 7.62 -2.27 1.52
C ARG A 66 7.63 -2.81 2.95
N GLY A 67 6.47 -2.89 3.61
CA GLY A 67 6.35 -3.47 4.95
C GLY A 67 6.80 -4.94 5.01
N LEU A 68 6.40 -5.72 4.01
CA LEU A 68 6.84 -7.12 3.85
C LEU A 68 8.36 -7.22 3.58
N ALA A 69 8.90 -6.36 2.72
CA ALA A 69 10.33 -6.29 2.43
C ALA A 69 11.16 -5.99 3.69
N ILE A 70 10.74 -5.01 4.50
CA ILE A 70 11.39 -4.64 5.76
C ILE A 70 11.40 -5.82 6.74
N HIS A 71 10.31 -6.58 6.81
CA HIS A 71 10.26 -7.75 7.67
C HIS A 71 11.18 -8.88 7.18
N ALA A 72 11.14 -9.20 5.88
CA ALA A 72 12.00 -10.21 5.27
C ALA A 72 13.49 -9.90 5.52
N TRP A 73 13.90 -8.65 5.28
CA TRP A 73 15.27 -8.19 5.52
C TRP A 73 15.69 -8.30 6.99
N ASN A 74 14.90 -7.74 7.91
CA ASN A 74 15.33 -7.56 9.30
C ASN A 74 15.12 -8.79 10.20
N LYS A 75 14.23 -9.71 9.82
CA LYS A 75 13.81 -10.82 10.69
C LYS A 75 14.00 -12.18 10.08
N GLN A 76 13.88 -12.29 8.76
CA GLN A 76 14.11 -13.56 8.07
C GLN A 76 15.53 -13.64 7.52
N HIS A 77 16.22 -12.50 7.38
CA HIS A 77 17.52 -12.41 6.72
C HIS A 77 17.49 -12.97 5.30
N ASP A 78 16.30 -12.99 4.69
CA ASP A 78 16.07 -13.41 3.32
C ASP A 78 16.12 -12.14 2.44
N TYR A 79 17.33 -11.80 2.03
CA TYR A 79 17.60 -10.59 1.26
C TYR A 79 17.05 -10.70 -0.17
N GLU A 80 17.00 -11.90 -0.75
CA GLU A 80 16.41 -12.13 -2.06
C GLU A 80 14.90 -11.87 -2.05
N LEU A 81 14.20 -12.39 -1.03
CA LEU A 81 12.77 -12.15 -0.86
C LEU A 81 12.47 -10.68 -0.58
N ALA A 82 13.29 -10.04 0.27
CA ALA A 82 13.18 -8.61 0.54
C ALA A 82 13.35 -7.77 -0.73
N ALA A 83 14.34 -8.11 -1.58
CA ALA A 83 14.58 -7.46 -2.87
C ALA A 83 13.35 -7.56 -3.77
N ARG A 84 12.77 -8.75 -3.91
CA ARG A 84 11.58 -8.98 -4.75
C ARG A 84 10.39 -8.16 -4.29
N TYR A 85 10.12 -8.10 -2.98
CA TYR A 85 9.03 -7.27 -2.46
C TYR A 85 9.27 -5.78 -2.66
N LEU A 86 10.50 -5.34 -2.53
CA LEU A 86 10.86 -3.93 -2.70
C LEU A 86 10.85 -3.51 -4.17
N ASP A 87 11.23 -4.41 -5.08
CA ASP A 87 11.10 -4.22 -6.52
C ASP A 87 9.63 -4.06 -6.91
N ASN A 88 8.74 -4.94 -6.42
CA ASN A 88 7.29 -4.76 -6.60
C ASN A 88 6.82 -3.40 -6.07
N ALA A 89 7.24 -3.00 -4.87
CA ALA A 89 6.88 -1.70 -4.31
C ALA A 89 7.34 -0.54 -5.21
N TYR A 90 8.57 -0.61 -5.72
CA TYR A 90 9.16 0.42 -6.58
C TYR A 90 8.49 0.50 -7.94
N GLN A 91 8.17 -0.63 -8.59
CA GLN A 91 7.45 -0.63 -9.86
C GLN A 91 6.08 0.05 -9.73
N LEU A 92 5.43 -0.06 -8.57
CA LEU A 92 4.14 0.58 -8.28
C LEU A 92 4.25 2.08 -8.00
N ALA A 93 5.33 2.51 -7.33
CA ALA A 93 5.56 3.91 -6.99
C ALA A 93 7.01 4.32 -7.25
N PRO A 94 7.44 4.41 -8.53
CA PRO A 94 8.85 4.62 -8.88
C PRO A 94 9.36 6.02 -8.51
N GLN A 95 8.45 6.96 -8.25
CA GLN A 95 8.77 8.32 -7.84
C GLN A 95 8.87 8.49 -6.32
N ASP A 96 8.56 7.46 -5.52
CA ASP A 96 8.70 7.53 -4.08
C ASP A 96 10.19 7.42 -3.70
N ALA A 97 10.76 8.53 -3.24
CA ALA A 97 12.16 8.61 -2.81
C ALA A 97 12.52 7.58 -1.73
N ARG A 98 11.55 7.17 -0.88
CA ARG A 98 11.77 6.16 0.16
C ARG A 98 11.99 4.78 -0.45
N LEU A 99 11.29 4.47 -1.53
CA LEU A 99 11.43 3.20 -2.24
C LEU A 99 12.67 3.19 -3.12
N GLN A 100 12.99 4.31 -3.77
CA GLN A 100 14.26 4.47 -4.50
C GLN A 100 15.47 4.22 -3.61
N PHE A 101 15.50 4.84 -2.43
CA PHE A 101 16.60 4.68 -1.49
C PHE A 101 16.68 3.24 -0.96
N SER A 102 15.54 2.66 -0.56
CA SER A 102 15.52 1.29 -0.05
C SER A 102 15.89 0.26 -1.13
N ASN A 103 15.42 0.42 -2.38
CA ASN A 103 15.83 -0.46 -3.48
C ASN A 103 17.32 -0.33 -3.75
N GLY A 104 17.85 0.89 -3.84
CA GLY A 104 19.28 1.12 -4.05
C GLY A 104 20.16 0.38 -3.04
N ILE A 105 19.80 0.38 -1.75
CA ILE A 105 20.54 -0.37 -0.72
C ILE A 105 20.55 -1.88 -0.97
N CYS A 106 19.41 -2.43 -1.41
CA CYS A 106 19.26 -3.86 -1.62
C CYS A 106 20.11 -4.39 -2.79
N TRP A 107 20.37 -3.56 -3.81
CA TRP A 107 21.19 -3.94 -4.98
C TRP A 107 22.69 -3.67 -4.81
N ILE A 108 23.11 -3.00 -3.73
CA ILE A 108 24.51 -2.65 -3.45
C ILE A 108 25.18 -3.69 -2.52
N SER A 109 24.44 -4.68 -2.02
CA SER A 109 24.93 -5.75 -1.14
C SER A 109 25.16 -7.04 -1.93
#